data_AF-K0SN15-F1
#
_entry.id   AF-K0SN15-F1
#
_cell.length_a   1.000
_cell.length_b   1.000
_cell.length_c   1.000
_cell.angle_alpha   90.00
_cell.angle_beta   90.00
_cell.angle_gamma   90.00
#
_symmetry.space_group_name_H-M   'P 1'
#
loop_
_entity.id
_entity.type
_entity.pdbx_description
1 polymer ?
#
loop_
_entity_poly.entity_id
_entity_poly.type
_entity_poly.pdbx_seq_one_letter_code
_entity_poly.pdbx_strand_id
1 'polypeptide(L)'
;MTTLISRGLWNLSSTWRSTSSRKALAEPSHPSTANKKKLSHTQSSVFKRPIQELQHARTLVLSEISSTRVVSEMARHDWIDDSPVYFELVGDVETLFDDVLFIANRQHANGLEVISMFYEGTVMVVVRDGTGLQPLLNVHYPTIPPSNVGARGATLATYEGVSKRTWMRLGVYQLLDQPNPVEASMDLSNDSYTQSYCILKSQRQGAPAEVLFRFNSWLYSGDVGLPSDITLGSIPEVVVSMRVQQSRLTFIGDVSSVPKTNKFVNYIEHARDVGDFAECLAMESQDAISDLATNAKWIESGDCFLKFTCSDGENTMDGVKVFAQKTYRPSGVLTILIFHCNAWYFALDDQGCQQKLLDSKFPDLSRVGDTVVLKGFENGSDGWPQLRQVSLCRRAGDSDEADSREQKGVGKSSDQDEPSDIYALLDRLDLTLESELHELRILGVHND
;
A
#
# COMPACT_ATOMS: atom_id res chain seq x y z
N MET A 1 -32.36 6.83 -9.60
CA MET A 1 -31.58 5.74 -8.99
C MET A 1 -31.84 4.46 -9.77
N THR A 2 -30.77 3.92 -10.36
CA THR A 2 -30.69 2.63 -11.07
C THR A 2 -31.44 2.49 -12.40
N THR A 3 -31.27 3.41 -13.35
CA THR A 3 -31.44 3.09 -14.79
C THR A 3 -30.80 4.19 -15.64
N LEU A 4 -29.55 3.99 -16.07
CA LEU A 4 -28.88 4.57 -17.28
C LEU A 4 -27.34 4.41 -17.25
N ILE A 5 -26.83 3.36 -16.61
CA ILE A 5 -25.47 2.82 -16.84
C ILE A 5 -25.63 1.37 -17.30
N SER A 6 -26.29 1.19 -18.45
CA SER A 6 -26.59 -0.15 -18.98
C SER A 6 -26.65 -0.18 -20.50
N ARG A 7 -25.60 0.29 -21.18
CA ARG A 7 -25.34 -0.08 -22.58
C ARG A 7 -23.87 -0.40 -22.79
N GLY A 8 -23.49 -1.53 -22.21
CA GLY A 8 -22.26 -2.26 -22.47
C GLY A 8 -22.45 -3.72 -22.08
N LEU A 9 -23.53 -4.38 -22.56
CA LEU A 9 -23.78 -5.82 -22.42
C LEU A 9 -24.96 -6.23 -23.32
N TRP A 10 -24.67 -6.87 -24.45
CA TRP A 10 -25.46 -7.98 -24.99
C TRP A 10 -24.50 -8.90 -25.75
N ASN A 11 -24.13 -10.02 -25.12
CA ASN A 11 -24.06 -11.28 -25.84
C ASN A 11 -24.32 -12.46 -24.91
N LEU A 12 -25.27 -13.30 -25.35
CA LEU A 12 -25.52 -14.70 -25.02
C LEU A 12 -26.30 -15.03 -23.74
N SER A 13 -27.61 -15.19 -23.96
CA SER A 13 -28.46 -16.17 -23.29
C SER A 13 -28.21 -17.60 -23.80
N SER A 14 -28.54 -18.59 -22.97
CA SER A 14 -28.52 -20.06 -23.16
C SER A 14 -27.15 -20.68 -22.84
N THR A 15 -26.97 -21.59 -21.87
CA THR A 15 -27.80 -22.70 -21.40
C THR A 15 -27.37 -23.07 -19.96
N TRP A 16 -28.29 -23.08 -18.99
CA TRP A 16 -28.13 -23.84 -17.74
C TRP A 16 -29.37 -24.72 -17.56
N ARG A 17 -29.24 -26.01 -17.87
CA ARG A 17 -30.11 -27.06 -17.34
C ARG A 17 -29.38 -27.78 -16.23
N SER A 18 -29.96 -27.69 -15.05
CA SER A 18 -29.79 -28.59 -13.92
C SER A 18 -29.83 -30.06 -14.34
N THR A 19 -28.88 -30.85 -13.84
CA THR A 19 -29.15 -32.19 -13.31
C THR A 19 -28.09 -32.59 -12.28
N SER A 20 -28.52 -32.60 -11.02
CA SER A 20 -27.96 -33.47 -9.99
C SER A 20 -28.18 -34.93 -10.38
N SER A 21 -27.14 -35.77 -10.30
CA SER A 21 -27.31 -37.20 -10.07
C SER A 21 -26.08 -37.82 -9.44
N ARG A 22 -26.33 -38.40 -8.26
CA ARG A 22 -25.46 -39.37 -7.58
C ARG A 22 -25.25 -40.59 -8.50
N LYS A 23 -24.02 -41.08 -8.59
CA LYS A 23 -23.74 -42.51 -8.81
C LYS A 23 -22.41 -42.88 -8.15
N ALA A 24 -22.49 -43.84 -7.24
CA ALA A 24 -21.38 -44.51 -6.60
C ALA A 24 -20.96 -45.75 -7.43
N LEU A 25 -19.76 -46.25 -7.11
CA LEU A 25 -19.08 -47.49 -7.55
C LEU A 25 -18.50 -47.49 -8.98
N ALA A 26 -17.17 -47.52 -9.09
CA ALA A 26 -16.40 -48.78 -9.14
C ALA A 26 -14.89 -48.49 -9.24
N GLU A 27 -14.08 -49.16 -8.41
CA GLU A 27 -12.63 -49.32 -8.64
C GLU A 27 -12.39 -50.19 -9.88
N PRO A 28 -11.30 -49.94 -10.62
CA PRO A 28 -10.41 -51.07 -10.89
C PRO A 28 -8.90 -50.72 -10.88
N SER A 29 -8.16 -51.53 -10.11
CA SER A 29 -6.84 -52.12 -10.41
C SER A 29 -5.77 -51.32 -11.19
N HIS A 30 -4.68 -51.00 -10.49
CA HIS A 30 -3.31 -50.87 -11.02
C HIS A 30 -2.83 -52.18 -11.70
N PRO A 31 -1.88 -52.16 -12.68
CA PRO A 31 -0.51 -51.59 -12.58
C PRO A 31 -0.09 -50.87 -13.90
N SER A 32 1.07 -50.26 -14.16
CA SER A 32 2.40 -50.23 -13.57
C SER A 32 3.12 -48.92 -13.99
N THR A 33 4.06 -48.48 -13.14
CA THR A 33 5.34 -47.82 -13.49
C THR A 33 5.35 -46.65 -14.50
N ALA A 34 5.30 -45.42 -13.96
CA ALA A 34 6.00 -44.28 -14.55
C ALA A 34 6.46 -43.30 -13.46
N ASN A 35 7.77 -43.27 -13.22
CA ASN A 35 8.60 -42.24 -12.58
C ASN A 35 7.90 -41.16 -11.73
N LYS A 36 7.64 -41.49 -10.45
CA LYS A 36 7.63 -40.47 -9.39
C LYS A 36 9.08 -40.08 -9.09
N LYS A 37 9.58 -39.02 -9.74
CA LYS A 37 10.70 -38.24 -9.20
C LYS A 37 10.26 -37.71 -7.83
N LYS A 38 10.70 -38.38 -6.76
CA LYS A 38 10.65 -37.86 -5.40
C LYS A 38 11.43 -36.54 -5.40
N LEU A 39 10.73 -35.41 -5.28
CA LEU A 39 11.32 -34.21 -4.70
C LEU A 39 11.60 -34.55 -3.23
N SER A 40 12.77 -35.09 -2.94
CA SER A 40 13.27 -35.23 -1.58
C SER A 40 14.47 -34.31 -1.39
N HIS A 41 14.19 -33.01 -1.34
CA HIS A 41 15.10 -31.97 -0.83
C HIS A 41 14.28 -30.98 0.00
N THR A 42 13.69 -31.43 1.11
CA THR A 42 13.40 -30.52 2.22
C THR A 42 14.67 -30.44 3.05
N GLN A 43 15.58 -29.55 2.67
CA GLN A 43 16.61 -29.10 3.61
C GLN A 43 15.87 -28.58 4.86
N SER A 44 16.22 -29.12 6.03
CA SER A 44 15.64 -28.68 7.30
C SER A 44 16.03 -27.21 7.50
N SER A 45 15.06 -26.30 7.38
CA SER A 45 15.29 -24.88 7.66
C SER A 45 15.83 -24.70 9.08
N VAL A 46 16.89 -23.90 9.21
CA VAL A 46 17.49 -23.53 10.51
C VAL A 46 16.46 -22.82 11.41
N PHE A 47 15.45 -22.19 10.83
CA PHE A 47 14.37 -21.50 11.55
C PHE A 47 13.28 -22.44 12.10
N LYS A 48 13.27 -23.71 11.69
CA LYS A 48 12.20 -24.65 12.06
C LYS A 48 12.10 -24.82 13.58
N ARG A 49 13.24 -25.07 14.24
CA ARG A 49 13.29 -25.28 15.69
C ARG A 49 12.96 -24.01 16.47
N PRO A 50 13.59 -22.84 16.21
CA PRO A 50 13.24 -21.59 16.90
C PRO A 50 11.76 -21.21 16.79
N ILE A 51 11.14 -21.38 15.61
CA ILE A 51 9.70 -21.10 15.43
C ILE A 51 8.83 -22.06 16.27
N GLN A 52 9.18 -23.35 16.32
CA GLN A 52 8.47 -24.32 17.15
C GLN A 52 8.59 -23.99 18.64
N GLU A 53 9.76 -23.59 19.10
CA GLU A 53 9.97 -23.22 20.51
C GLU A 53 9.24 -21.93 20.87
N LEU A 54 9.18 -20.93 19.98
CA LEU A 54 8.35 -19.74 20.20
C LEU A 54 6.86 -20.10 20.29
N GLN A 55 6.38 -21.05 19.47
CA GLN A 55 5.00 -21.54 19.54
C GLN A 55 4.72 -22.28 20.87
N HIS A 56 5.67 -23.08 21.36
CA HIS A 56 5.58 -23.73 22.67
C HIS A 56 5.56 -22.71 23.81
N ALA A 57 6.46 -21.72 23.78
CA ALA A 57 6.53 -20.63 24.76
C ALA A 57 5.18 -19.90 24.86
N ARG A 58 4.62 -19.51 23.71
CA ARG A 58 3.31 -18.86 23.65
C ARG A 58 2.21 -19.75 24.22
N THR A 59 2.19 -21.02 23.84
CA THR A 59 1.17 -21.96 24.32
C THR A 59 1.24 -22.13 25.84
N LEU A 60 2.47 -22.21 26.38
CA LEU A 60 2.70 -22.24 27.82
C LEU A 60 2.16 -20.97 28.50
N VAL A 61 2.51 -19.79 28.01
CA VAL A 61 2.01 -18.53 28.58
C VAL A 61 0.49 -18.48 28.57
N LEU A 62 -0.15 -18.78 27.43
CA LEU A 62 -1.61 -18.78 27.33
C LEU A 62 -2.26 -19.77 28.30
N SER A 63 -1.65 -20.95 28.49
CA SER A 63 -2.14 -21.95 29.45
C SER A 63 -1.96 -21.50 30.90
N GLU A 64 -0.85 -20.83 31.21
CA GLU A 64 -0.52 -20.35 32.55
C GLU A 64 -1.43 -19.18 32.94
N ILE A 65 -1.60 -18.16 32.09
CA ILE A 65 -2.47 -17.00 32.39
C ILE A 65 -3.95 -17.39 32.51
N SER A 66 -4.35 -18.53 31.94
CA SER A 66 -5.69 -19.09 32.10
C SER A 66 -5.81 -20.02 33.32
N SER A 67 -4.71 -20.31 34.02
CA SER A 67 -4.68 -21.22 35.15
C SER A 67 -5.20 -20.55 36.42
N THR A 68 -5.94 -21.29 37.25
CA THR A 68 -6.47 -20.77 38.52
C THR A 68 -5.37 -20.22 39.44
N ARG A 69 -4.18 -20.83 39.41
CA ARG A 69 -3.02 -20.38 40.20
C ARG A 69 -2.58 -18.98 39.79
N VAL A 70 -2.31 -18.77 38.50
CA VAL A 70 -1.80 -17.48 38.00
C VAL A 70 -2.88 -16.41 38.04
N VAL A 71 -4.14 -16.74 37.73
CA VAL A 71 -5.26 -15.80 37.87
C VAL A 71 -5.39 -15.32 39.32
N SER A 72 -5.24 -16.22 40.30
CA SER A 72 -5.25 -15.84 41.72
C SER A 72 -4.06 -14.96 42.11
N GLU A 73 -2.90 -15.15 41.48
CA GLU A 73 -1.72 -14.30 41.70
C GLU A 73 -1.91 -12.92 41.06
N MET A 74 -2.42 -12.87 39.83
CA MET A 74 -2.73 -11.62 39.12
C MET A 74 -3.72 -10.76 39.91
N ALA A 75 -4.75 -11.37 40.51
CA ALA A 75 -5.73 -10.68 41.35
C ALA A 75 -5.15 -10.03 42.61
N ARG A 76 -3.90 -10.31 43.00
CA ARG A 76 -3.21 -9.62 44.11
C ARG A 76 -2.62 -8.27 43.69
N HIS A 77 -2.64 -7.96 42.40
CA HIS A 77 -2.07 -6.76 41.82
C HIS A 77 -3.19 -5.97 41.15
N ASP A 78 -3.64 -4.92 41.82
CA ASP A 78 -4.72 -4.01 41.39
C ASP A 78 -4.53 -3.42 39.98
N TRP A 79 -3.29 -3.31 39.53
CA TRP A 79 -2.94 -2.68 38.27
C TRP A 79 -3.05 -3.55 37.01
N ILE A 80 -3.18 -4.87 37.17
CA ILE A 80 -3.11 -5.79 36.02
C ILE A 80 -4.36 -5.69 35.13
N ASP A 81 -5.53 -5.42 35.73
CA ASP A 81 -6.79 -5.34 35.00
C ASP A 81 -7.03 -3.95 34.36
N ASP A 82 -6.38 -2.92 34.88
CA ASP A 82 -6.64 -1.51 34.51
C ASP A 82 -5.79 -1.01 33.34
N SER A 83 -4.88 -1.83 32.78
CA SER A 83 -3.89 -1.34 31.80
C SER A 83 -3.32 -2.42 30.89
N PRO A 84 -2.77 -2.03 29.72
CA PRO A 84 -2.07 -2.98 28.87
C PRO A 84 -0.85 -3.57 29.57
N VAL A 85 -0.88 -4.88 29.78
CA VAL A 85 0.23 -5.64 30.33
C VAL A 85 0.90 -6.51 29.27
N TYR A 86 2.14 -6.89 29.52
CA TYR A 86 2.83 -7.94 28.77
C TYR A 86 3.36 -9.00 29.73
N PHE A 87 3.41 -10.24 29.22
CA PHE A 87 3.94 -11.38 29.94
C PHE A 87 5.36 -11.65 29.50
N GLU A 88 6.24 -11.87 30.46
CA GLU A 88 7.65 -12.17 30.25
C GLU A 88 7.94 -13.61 30.66
N LEU A 89 8.43 -14.41 29.73
CA LEU A 89 8.85 -15.78 29.97
C LEU A 89 10.38 -15.85 29.86
N VAL A 90 11.01 -16.18 30.99
CA VAL A 90 12.46 -16.31 31.11
C VAL A 90 12.82 -17.79 31.18
N GLY A 91 13.85 -18.20 30.45
CA GLY A 91 14.26 -19.60 30.32
C GLY A 91 15.71 -19.77 29.87
N ASP A 92 16.13 -21.03 29.70
CA ASP A 92 17.39 -21.42 29.07
C ASP A 92 17.25 -21.29 27.54
N VAL A 93 17.22 -20.03 27.12
CA VAL A 93 16.99 -19.56 25.75
C VAL A 93 18.20 -19.70 24.83
N GLU A 94 19.42 -19.70 25.36
CA GLU A 94 20.65 -19.85 24.57
C GLU A 94 20.65 -21.18 23.80
N THR A 95 20.09 -22.23 24.40
CA THR A 95 19.98 -23.55 23.74
C THR A 95 18.76 -23.70 22.83
N LEU A 96 17.75 -22.85 22.98
CA LEU A 96 16.48 -22.90 22.23
C LEU A 96 16.49 -22.03 20.98
N PHE A 97 17.15 -20.88 21.06
CA PHE A 97 17.19 -19.83 20.03
C PHE A 97 18.63 -19.56 19.58
N ASP A 98 19.45 -20.61 19.53
CA ASP A 98 20.83 -20.55 19.04
C ASP A 98 20.88 -19.89 17.65
N ASP A 99 21.82 -18.99 17.44
CA ASP A 99 21.97 -18.14 16.24
C ASP A 99 20.75 -17.25 15.87
N VAL A 100 19.80 -17.04 16.78
CA VAL A 100 18.64 -16.17 16.54
C VAL A 100 18.76 -14.88 17.36
N LEU A 101 18.82 -13.74 16.67
CA LEU A 101 18.83 -12.42 17.32
C LEU A 101 17.42 -12.00 17.77
N PHE A 102 16.42 -12.23 16.93
CA PHE A 102 15.06 -11.74 17.13
C PHE A 102 14.04 -12.62 16.41
N ILE A 103 12.88 -12.83 17.05
CA ILE A 103 11.69 -13.36 16.39
C ILE A 103 10.50 -12.52 16.82
N ALA A 104 9.64 -12.13 15.89
CA ALA A 104 8.32 -11.58 16.19
C ALA A 104 7.25 -12.35 15.43
N ASN A 105 6.20 -12.72 16.14
CA ASN A 105 5.09 -13.50 15.60
C ASN A 105 3.77 -12.97 16.14
N ARG A 106 2.85 -12.67 15.23
CA ARG A 106 1.48 -12.25 15.54
C ARG A 106 0.53 -13.35 15.08
N GLN A 107 -0.35 -13.79 15.98
CA GLN A 107 -1.40 -14.75 15.67
C GLN A 107 -2.75 -14.21 16.11
N HIS A 108 -3.74 -14.32 15.23
CA HIS A 108 -5.14 -14.11 15.58
C HIS A 108 -5.80 -15.47 15.76
N ALA A 109 -6.40 -15.72 16.92
CA ALA A 109 -7.12 -16.96 17.19
C ALA A 109 -8.22 -16.71 18.23
N ASN A 110 -9.42 -17.26 17.98
CA ASN A 110 -10.55 -17.19 18.91
C ASN A 110 -10.93 -15.76 19.35
N GLY A 111 -10.83 -14.79 18.45
CA GLY A 111 -11.11 -13.39 18.76
C GLY A 111 -10.01 -12.68 19.57
N LEU A 112 -8.89 -13.33 19.83
CA LEU A 112 -7.71 -12.75 20.48
C LEU A 112 -6.60 -12.50 19.48
N GLU A 113 -5.86 -11.42 19.69
CA GLU A 113 -4.55 -11.16 19.12
C GLU A 113 -3.47 -11.56 20.12
N VAL A 114 -2.55 -12.42 19.70
CA VAL A 114 -1.42 -12.87 20.50
C VAL A 114 -0.13 -12.52 19.78
N ILE A 115 0.67 -11.65 20.37
CA ILE A 115 1.96 -11.20 19.85
C ILE A 115 3.06 -11.82 20.73
N SER A 116 3.87 -12.70 20.15
CA SER A 116 5.02 -13.32 20.81
C SER A 116 6.32 -12.81 20.20
N MET A 117 7.22 -12.28 21.02
CA MET A 117 8.51 -11.75 20.59
C MET A 117 9.64 -12.39 21.39
N PHE A 118 10.71 -12.79 20.72
CA PHE A 118 11.96 -13.21 21.33
C PHE A 118 13.03 -12.16 21.05
N TYR A 119 13.71 -11.67 22.08
CA TYR A 119 14.86 -10.77 21.97
C TYR A 119 15.78 -10.96 23.18
N GLU A 120 17.09 -11.05 22.95
CA GLU A 120 18.14 -11.14 24.00
C GLU A 120 17.78 -12.06 25.17
N GLY A 121 17.30 -13.26 24.84
CA GLY A 121 17.04 -14.29 25.84
C GLY A 121 15.73 -14.17 26.62
N THR A 122 14.81 -13.32 26.16
CA THR A 122 13.50 -13.16 26.78
C THR A 122 12.40 -13.38 25.76
N VAL A 123 11.39 -14.17 26.12
CA VAL A 123 10.16 -14.28 25.32
C VAL A 123 9.09 -13.40 25.96
N MET A 124 8.62 -12.41 25.22
CA MET A 124 7.49 -11.60 25.59
C MET A 124 6.24 -12.04 24.86
N VAL A 125 5.11 -12.02 25.56
CA VAL A 125 3.80 -12.34 25.01
C VAL A 125 2.81 -11.26 25.41
N VAL A 126 2.15 -10.67 24.43
CA VAL A 126 1.06 -9.72 24.61
C VAL A 126 -0.22 -10.37 24.10
N VAL A 127 -1.28 -10.28 24.90
CA VAL A 127 -2.61 -10.81 24.56
C VAL A 127 -3.58 -9.64 24.58
N ARG A 128 -4.35 -9.48 23.50
CA ARG A 128 -5.33 -8.41 23.31
C ARG A 128 -6.58 -8.96 22.64
N ASP A 129 -7.66 -8.20 22.70
CA ASP A 129 -8.82 -8.45 21.84
C ASP A 129 -8.41 -8.24 20.37
N GLY A 130 -8.70 -9.21 19.52
CA GLY A 130 -8.37 -9.22 18.10
C GLY A 130 -9.34 -8.43 17.23
N THR A 131 -10.00 -7.42 17.78
CA THR A 131 -10.96 -6.57 17.06
C THR A 131 -10.21 -5.38 16.43
N GLY A 132 -10.44 -5.10 15.14
CA GLY A 132 -10.14 -3.79 14.56
C GLY A 132 -9.23 -3.71 13.33
N LEU A 133 -8.46 -4.74 12.96
CA LEU A 133 -7.60 -4.68 11.75
C LEU A 133 -7.57 -6.03 11.01
N GLN A 134 -7.44 -6.00 9.68
CA GLN A 134 -7.12 -7.22 8.93
C GLN A 134 -5.76 -7.77 9.40
N PRO A 135 -5.65 -9.07 9.77
CA PRO A 135 -4.41 -9.65 10.31
C PRO A 135 -3.17 -9.46 9.44
N LEU A 136 -3.36 -9.39 8.12
CA LEU A 136 -2.28 -9.18 7.15
C LEU A 136 -1.75 -7.74 7.12
N LEU A 137 -2.53 -6.79 7.65
CA LEU A 137 -2.23 -5.37 7.59
C LEU A 137 -1.77 -4.78 8.95
N ASN A 138 -1.76 -5.58 10.02
CA ASN A 138 -1.33 -5.13 11.33
C ASN A 138 0.18 -5.32 11.53
N VAL A 139 0.96 -4.27 11.20
CA VAL A 139 2.42 -4.24 11.34
C VAL A 139 2.91 -3.68 12.68
N HIS A 140 2.00 -3.19 13.54
CA HIS A 140 2.36 -2.53 14.80
C HIS A 140 2.66 -3.52 15.92
N TYR A 141 3.93 -3.85 16.13
CA TYR A 141 4.35 -4.61 17.30
C TYR A 141 4.47 -3.70 18.52
N PRO A 142 4.10 -4.17 19.73
CA PRO A 142 4.25 -3.39 20.95
C PRO A 142 5.72 -3.08 21.19
N THR A 143 6.02 -1.84 21.55
CA THR A 143 7.38 -1.43 21.90
C THR A 143 7.82 -2.18 23.15
N ILE A 144 8.94 -2.90 23.03
CA ILE A 144 9.66 -3.46 24.17
C ILE A 144 10.49 -2.30 24.72
N PRO A 145 10.20 -1.80 25.93
CA PRO A 145 10.99 -0.72 26.48
C PRO A 145 12.37 -1.24 26.87
N PRO A 146 13.41 -0.42 26.68
CA PRO A 146 14.70 -0.66 27.32
C PRO A 146 14.55 -0.66 28.85
N SER A 147 15.48 -1.33 29.53
CA SER A 147 15.51 -1.54 30.99
C SER A 147 15.56 -0.25 31.84
N ASN A 148 15.64 0.91 31.20
CA ASN A 148 15.66 2.25 31.80
C ASN A 148 14.30 2.98 31.78
N VAL A 149 13.26 2.41 31.16
CA VAL A 149 11.90 2.96 31.21
C VAL A 149 11.22 2.50 32.49
N GLY A 150 10.51 3.41 33.17
CA GLY A 150 9.73 3.06 34.37
C GLY A 150 8.71 1.98 34.03
N ALA A 151 8.93 0.77 34.54
CA ALA A 151 8.00 -0.34 34.44
C ALA A 151 7.71 -0.86 35.84
N ARG A 152 6.46 -1.23 36.10
CA ARG A 152 6.09 -2.05 37.26
C ARG A 152 5.89 -3.48 36.79
N GLY A 153 6.37 -4.45 37.56
CA GLY A 153 6.22 -5.86 37.24
C GLY A 153 6.10 -6.75 38.46
N ALA A 154 5.52 -7.93 38.26
CA ALA A 154 5.35 -8.96 39.26
C ALA A 154 5.73 -10.33 38.69
N THR A 155 6.19 -11.23 39.56
CA THR A 155 6.42 -12.64 39.19
C THR A 155 5.14 -13.43 39.46
N LEU A 156 4.62 -14.07 38.43
CA LEU A 156 3.38 -14.85 38.51
C LEU A 156 3.63 -16.32 38.79
N ALA A 157 4.73 -16.87 38.29
CA ALA A 157 5.11 -18.25 38.53
C ALA A 157 6.62 -18.46 38.39
N THR A 158 7.15 -19.40 39.18
CA THR A 158 8.51 -19.95 39.05
C THR A 158 8.41 -21.46 38.80
N TYR A 159 9.33 -21.98 37.99
CA TYR A 159 9.34 -23.37 37.56
C TYR A 159 10.66 -24.03 37.97
N GLU A 160 10.81 -24.34 39.25
CA GLU A 160 11.99 -25.06 39.75
C GLU A 160 11.72 -26.58 39.87
N GLY A 161 12.77 -27.37 39.63
CA GLY A 161 12.91 -28.66 40.32
C GLY A 161 12.36 -29.95 39.70
N VAL A 162 11.81 -29.99 38.49
CA VAL A 162 11.40 -31.27 37.86
C VAL A 162 11.77 -31.30 36.38
N SER A 163 12.83 -32.06 36.08
CA SER A 163 13.26 -32.52 34.74
C SER A 163 13.03 -31.54 33.57
N LYS A 164 14.09 -30.81 33.19
CA LYS A 164 14.22 -30.10 31.89
C LYS A 164 12.99 -29.27 31.47
N ARG A 165 12.46 -28.42 32.36
CA ARG A 165 11.65 -27.30 31.86
C ARG A 165 12.61 -26.21 31.40
N THR A 166 12.54 -25.88 30.12
CA THR A 166 13.38 -24.84 29.52
C THR A 166 13.01 -23.44 30.03
N TRP A 167 11.88 -23.30 30.71
CA TRP A 167 11.38 -22.04 31.25
C TRP A 167 11.50 -22.03 32.77
N MET A 168 11.99 -20.92 33.31
CA MET A 168 12.31 -20.73 34.72
C MET A 168 11.30 -19.83 35.44
N ARG A 169 10.80 -18.80 34.76
CA ARG A 169 9.93 -17.77 35.38
C ARG A 169 8.94 -17.20 34.39
N LEU A 170 7.72 -16.95 34.85
CA LEU A 170 6.71 -16.13 34.19
C LEU A 170 6.49 -14.86 35.01
N GLY A 171 6.70 -13.70 34.39
CA GLY A 171 6.40 -12.38 34.93
C GLY A 171 5.32 -11.66 34.14
N VAL A 172 4.78 -10.60 34.73
CA VAL A 172 3.86 -9.65 34.09
C VAL A 172 4.35 -8.24 34.37
N TYR A 173 4.24 -7.37 33.37
CA TYR A 173 4.75 -6.01 33.44
C TYR A 173 3.78 -5.01 32.80
N GLN A 174 3.77 -3.81 33.36
CA GLN A 174 3.12 -2.64 32.83
C GLN A 174 4.12 -1.49 32.72
N LEU A 175 4.00 -0.72 31.64
CA LEU A 175 4.79 0.49 31.42
C LEU A 175 4.14 1.68 32.13
N LEU A 176 4.93 2.39 32.95
CA LEU A 176 4.46 3.53 33.75
C LEU A 176 4.59 4.86 33.00
N ASP A 177 5.52 4.97 32.06
CA ASP A 177 5.70 6.11 31.17
C ASP A 177 5.72 5.62 29.72
N GLN A 178 4.57 5.70 29.06
CA GLN A 178 4.61 5.91 27.62
C GLN A 178 4.66 7.42 27.42
N PRO A 179 5.74 8.01 26.86
CA PRO A 179 5.60 9.30 26.23
C PRO A 179 4.57 9.07 25.12
N ASN A 180 3.33 9.48 25.37
CA ASN A 180 2.41 9.83 24.31
C ASN A 180 2.74 11.29 24.01
N PRO A 181 3.65 11.61 23.08
CA PRO A 181 3.44 12.84 22.36
C PRO A 181 2.13 12.60 21.61
N VAL A 182 1.01 13.05 22.19
CA VAL A 182 -0.19 13.30 21.40
C VAL A 182 0.16 14.52 20.55
N GLU A 183 1.10 14.36 19.61
CA GLU A 183 1.17 15.24 18.47
C GLU A 183 -0.21 15.17 17.84
N ALA A 184 -0.82 16.33 17.66
CA ALA A 184 -2.14 16.40 17.07
C ALA A 184 -2.08 15.65 15.73
N SER A 185 -2.79 14.53 15.66
CA SER A 185 -2.85 13.70 14.47
C SER A 185 -4.05 14.12 13.63
N MET A 186 -4.04 13.69 12.38
CA MET A 186 -5.12 13.90 11.42
C MET A 186 -5.50 12.58 10.79
N ASP A 187 -6.80 12.34 10.71
CA ASP A 187 -7.37 11.19 10.01
C ASP A 187 -7.61 11.55 8.55
N LEU A 188 -6.85 10.92 7.66
CA LEU A 188 -6.92 11.05 6.21
C LEU A 188 -7.48 9.76 5.56
N SER A 189 -8.08 8.87 6.36
CA SER A 189 -8.70 7.64 5.88
C SER A 189 -9.95 7.91 5.06
N ASN A 190 -10.35 6.92 4.26
CA ASN A 190 -11.58 6.91 3.49
C ASN A 190 -12.12 5.47 3.42
N ASP A 191 -13.32 5.30 2.88
CA ASP A 191 -14.00 4.02 2.73
C ASP A 191 -13.50 3.17 1.55
N SER A 192 -12.43 3.61 0.89
CA SER A 192 -11.99 3.13 -0.41
C SER A 192 -10.52 2.72 -0.38
N TYR A 193 -10.17 1.69 -1.16
CA TYR A 193 -8.75 1.34 -1.27
C TYR A 193 -8.04 2.39 -2.13
N THR A 194 -7.06 3.09 -1.57
CA THR A 194 -6.39 4.23 -2.22
C THR A 194 -4.89 3.98 -2.37
N GLN A 195 -4.34 4.19 -3.56
CA GLN A 195 -2.90 4.28 -3.80
C GLN A 195 -2.54 5.70 -4.22
N SER A 196 -1.59 6.35 -3.56
CA SER A 196 -1.20 7.72 -3.90
C SER A 196 0.32 7.85 -4.00
N TYR A 197 0.77 8.65 -4.96
CA TYR A 197 2.17 8.98 -5.22
C TYR A 197 2.25 10.50 -5.26
N CYS A 198 3.02 11.10 -4.36
CA CYS A 198 3.24 12.54 -4.32
C CYS A 198 4.73 12.81 -4.44
N ILE A 199 5.11 13.68 -5.37
CA ILE A 199 6.49 14.08 -5.63
C ILE A 199 6.57 15.58 -5.42
N LEU A 200 7.43 16.01 -4.49
CA LEU A 200 7.61 17.43 -4.22
C LEU A 200 8.53 18.08 -5.27
N LYS A 201 8.37 19.39 -5.46
CA LYS A 201 9.30 20.19 -6.26
C LYS A 201 10.66 20.21 -5.54
N SER A 202 11.70 19.69 -6.20
CA SER A 202 13.05 19.76 -5.64
C SER A 202 13.55 21.20 -5.62
N GLN A 203 14.18 21.61 -4.52
CA GLN A 203 14.82 22.92 -4.40
C GLN A 203 16.20 22.97 -5.09
N ARG A 204 16.78 21.83 -5.45
CA ARG A 204 18.13 21.73 -6.05
C ARG A 204 18.12 20.79 -7.25
N GLN A 205 18.66 21.24 -8.39
CA GLN A 205 18.85 20.38 -9.56
C GLN A 205 19.78 19.21 -9.20
N GLY A 206 19.40 17.99 -9.60
CA GLY A 206 20.13 16.76 -9.30
C GLY A 206 19.95 16.20 -7.89
N ALA A 207 19.27 16.92 -6.98
CA ALA A 207 18.97 16.34 -5.67
C ALA A 207 17.88 15.26 -5.78
N PRO A 208 17.94 14.21 -4.94
CA PRO A 208 16.86 13.25 -4.79
C PRO A 208 15.52 13.94 -4.62
N ALA A 209 14.50 13.41 -5.29
CA ALA A 209 13.15 13.91 -5.16
C ALA A 209 12.55 13.37 -3.86
N GLU A 210 12.04 14.29 -3.05
CA GLU A 210 11.30 13.90 -1.87
C GLU A 210 9.89 13.47 -2.24
N VAL A 211 9.49 12.29 -1.75
CA VAL A 211 8.24 11.65 -2.14
C VAL A 211 7.45 11.10 -0.96
N LEU A 212 6.16 10.94 -1.21
CA LEU A 212 5.25 10.16 -0.40
C LEU A 212 4.61 9.07 -1.25
N PHE A 213 4.58 7.87 -0.70
CA PHE A 213 3.83 6.75 -1.22
C PHE A 213 2.77 6.31 -0.20
N ARG A 214 1.50 6.31 -0.61
CA ARG A 214 0.37 5.78 0.12
C ARG A 214 -0.04 4.43 -0.48
N PHE A 215 -0.12 3.42 0.37
CA PHE A 215 -0.70 2.13 0.06
C PHE A 215 -1.82 1.83 1.04
N ASN A 216 -3.05 2.14 0.63
CA ASN A 216 -4.24 2.08 1.46
C ASN A 216 -4.10 2.90 2.75
N SER A 217 -3.98 2.23 3.90
CA SER A 217 -3.84 2.88 5.20
C SER A 217 -2.40 3.23 5.54
N TRP A 218 -1.42 2.81 4.74
CA TRP A 218 -0.01 3.03 5.09
C TRP A 218 0.62 4.14 4.28
N LEU A 219 1.40 4.96 4.97
CA LEU A 219 2.15 6.04 4.38
C LEU A 219 3.65 5.80 4.55
N TYR A 220 4.37 6.02 3.47
CA TYR A 220 5.83 5.96 3.42
C TYR A 220 6.34 7.25 2.81
N SER A 221 7.46 7.77 3.30
CA SER A 221 8.14 8.92 2.71
C SER A 221 9.63 8.75 2.72
N GLY A 222 10.29 9.49 1.83
CA GLY A 222 11.74 9.54 1.76
C GLY A 222 12.19 10.15 0.44
N ASP A 223 13.47 9.95 0.17
CA ASP A 223 14.13 10.49 -1.00
C ASP A 223 14.38 9.41 -2.04
N VAL A 224 14.06 9.70 -3.30
CA VAL A 224 14.23 8.77 -4.43
C VAL A 224 14.92 9.46 -5.61
N GLY A 225 15.72 8.70 -6.36
CA GLY A 225 16.31 9.18 -7.61
C GLY A 225 15.24 9.17 -8.72
N LEU A 226 14.85 10.35 -9.22
CA LEU A 226 13.89 10.51 -10.30
C LEU A 226 14.41 11.50 -11.35
N PRO A 227 13.95 11.43 -12.61
CA PRO A 227 14.29 12.40 -13.63
C PRO A 227 13.98 13.84 -13.20
N SER A 228 14.88 14.78 -13.54
CA SER A 228 14.71 16.21 -13.27
C SER A 228 13.51 16.81 -13.99
N ASP A 229 13.19 16.30 -15.18
CA ASP A 229 12.08 16.76 -16.01
C ASP A 229 10.98 15.71 -16.05
N ILE A 230 9.97 15.89 -15.18
CA ILE A 230 8.79 15.01 -15.14
C ILE A 230 7.68 15.71 -15.93
N THR A 231 7.32 15.11 -17.06
CA THR A 231 6.19 15.51 -17.89
C THR A 231 4.97 14.64 -17.56
N LEU A 232 3.77 15.11 -17.93
CA LEU A 232 2.54 14.32 -17.76
C LEU A 232 2.64 12.92 -18.41
N GLY A 233 3.32 12.81 -19.54
CA GLY A 233 3.47 11.54 -20.26
C GLY A 233 4.46 10.57 -19.61
N SER A 234 5.40 11.09 -18.82
CA SER A 234 6.37 10.28 -18.08
C SER A 234 5.82 9.71 -16.76
N ILE A 235 4.62 10.12 -16.32
CA ILE A 235 4.05 9.69 -15.03
C ILE A 235 3.95 8.17 -14.89
N PRO A 236 3.51 7.39 -15.89
CA PRO A 236 3.47 5.93 -15.78
C PRO A 236 4.85 5.33 -15.45
N GLU A 237 5.92 5.79 -16.10
CA GLU A 237 7.30 5.34 -15.87
C GLU A 237 7.85 5.81 -14.52
N VAL A 238 7.53 7.05 -14.13
CA VAL A 238 7.93 7.63 -12.84
C VAL A 238 7.31 6.85 -11.68
N VAL A 239 6.03 6.49 -11.76
CA VAL A 239 5.35 5.68 -10.75
C VAL A 239 6.02 4.30 -10.61
N VAL A 240 6.38 3.66 -11.72
CA VAL A 240 7.14 2.39 -11.70
C VAL A 240 8.50 2.60 -11.03
N SER A 241 9.21 3.67 -11.38
CA SER A 241 10.52 4.01 -10.80
C SER A 241 10.46 4.23 -9.29
N MET A 242 9.41 4.90 -8.79
CA MET A 242 9.16 5.06 -7.36
C MET A 242 8.92 3.72 -6.67
N ARG A 243 8.14 2.83 -7.30
CA ARG A 243 7.81 1.51 -6.74
C ARG A 243 9.05 0.62 -6.59
N VAL A 244 9.97 0.65 -7.56
CA VAL A 244 11.25 -0.07 -7.47
C VAL A 244 12.08 0.43 -6.28
N GLN A 245 11.97 1.71 -5.95
CA GLN A 245 12.68 2.35 -4.83
C GLN A 245 11.87 2.34 -3.52
N GLN A 246 10.71 1.68 -3.46
CA GLN A 246 9.82 1.67 -2.30
C GLN A 246 10.52 1.17 -1.02
N SER A 247 11.46 0.22 -1.15
CA SER A 247 12.24 -0.30 -0.02
C SER A 247 13.14 0.72 0.66
N ARG A 248 13.39 1.87 0.02
CA ARG A 248 14.17 3.00 0.56
C ARG A 248 13.31 3.97 1.37
N LEU A 249 11.98 3.86 1.29
CA LEU A 249 11.08 4.78 1.96
C LEU A 249 10.89 4.38 3.42
N THR A 250 10.83 5.38 4.29
CA THR A 250 10.58 5.19 5.72
C THR A 250 9.07 5.17 5.97
N PHE A 251 8.60 4.21 6.76
CA PHE A 251 7.22 4.16 7.21
C PHE A 251 6.90 5.36 8.11
N ILE A 252 5.86 6.11 7.76
CA ILE A 252 5.40 7.29 8.51
C ILE A 252 4.39 6.87 9.58
N GLY A 253 3.45 6.00 9.21
CA GLY A 253 2.33 5.65 10.06
C GLY A 253 1.08 5.25 9.30
N ASP A 254 0.01 5.05 10.07
CA ASP A 254 -1.33 4.82 9.54
C ASP A 254 -1.98 6.15 9.14
N VAL A 255 -2.70 6.13 8.02
CA VAL A 255 -3.38 7.29 7.43
C VAL A 255 -4.43 7.90 8.37
N SER A 256 -4.94 7.14 9.34
CA SER A 256 -5.87 7.61 10.37
C SER A 256 -5.20 8.41 11.51
N SER A 257 -3.87 8.42 11.55
CA SER A 257 -3.11 8.98 12.68
C SER A 257 -1.86 9.76 12.24
N VAL A 258 -1.91 10.39 11.06
CA VAL A 258 -0.75 11.12 10.52
C VAL A 258 -0.48 12.36 11.37
N PRO A 259 0.76 12.61 11.82
CA PRO A 259 1.09 13.84 12.53
C PRO A 259 0.78 15.07 11.67
N LYS A 260 0.07 16.07 12.22
CA LYS A 260 -0.25 17.32 11.50
C LYS A 260 1.00 18.11 11.06
N THR A 261 2.13 17.86 11.71
CA THR A 261 3.44 18.42 11.36
C THR A 261 4.01 17.83 10.06
N ASN A 262 3.48 16.71 9.58
CA ASN A 262 3.90 16.10 8.33
C ASN A 262 3.45 16.97 7.14
N LYS A 263 4.43 17.42 6.35
CA LYS A 263 4.21 18.31 5.20
C LYS A 263 3.30 17.77 4.10
N PHE A 264 3.10 16.45 4.03
CA PHE A 264 2.24 15.85 3.00
C PHE A 264 0.75 15.89 3.36
N VAL A 265 0.40 16.16 4.63
CA VAL A 265 -0.98 16.13 5.13
C VAL A 265 -1.90 17.01 4.29
N ASN A 266 -1.52 18.27 4.07
CA ASN A 266 -2.32 19.24 3.30
C ASN A 266 -2.51 18.80 1.84
N TYR A 267 -1.50 18.16 1.23
CA TYR A 267 -1.59 17.70 -0.16
C TYR A 267 -2.53 16.50 -0.30
N ILE A 268 -2.46 15.55 0.65
CA ILE A 268 -3.33 14.36 0.65
C ILE A 268 -4.78 14.76 0.91
N GLU A 269 -5.01 15.63 1.89
CA GLU A 269 -6.34 16.15 2.20
C GLU A 269 -6.95 16.86 0.99
N HIS A 270 -6.20 17.80 0.40
CA HIS A 270 -6.68 18.53 -0.77
C HIS A 270 -6.94 17.62 -1.97
N ALA A 271 -6.08 16.62 -2.22
CA ALA A 271 -6.29 15.67 -3.30
C ALA A 271 -7.52 14.77 -3.07
N ARG A 272 -7.85 14.42 -1.83
CA ARG A 272 -9.09 13.72 -1.48
C ARG A 272 -10.29 14.59 -1.84
N ASP A 273 -10.30 15.84 -1.36
CA ASP A 273 -11.42 16.76 -1.57
C ASP A 273 -11.62 17.08 -3.07
N VAL A 274 -10.53 17.27 -3.81
CA VAL A 274 -10.56 17.43 -5.28
C VAL A 274 -11.07 16.17 -5.97
N GLY A 275 -10.65 14.97 -5.52
CA GLY A 275 -11.12 13.70 -6.07
C GLY A 275 -12.62 13.50 -5.90
N ASP A 276 -13.13 13.76 -4.69
CA ASP A 276 -14.56 13.68 -4.39
C ASP A 276 -15.36 14.72 -5.20
N PHE A 277 -14.85 15.95 -5.31
CA PHE A 277 -15.47 16.99 -6.15
C PHE A 277 -15.50 16.60 -7.63
N ALA A 278 -14.39 16.09 -8.16
CA ALA A 278 -14.28 15.68 -9.56
C ALA A 278 -15.25 14.54 -9.89
N GLU A 279 -15.44 13.59 -8.98
CA GLU A 279 -16.44 12.53 -9.08
C GLU A 279 -17.86 13.10 -9.13
N CYS A 280 -18.23 13.98 -8.19
CA CYS A 280 -19.54 14.64 -8.20
C CYS A 280 -19.79 15.38 -9.51
N LEU A 281 -18.80 16.16 -9.99
CA LEU A 281 -18.96 16.91 -11.22
C LEU A 281 -19.05 16.01 -12.46
N ALA A 282 -18.32 14.89 -12.50
CA ALA A 282 -18.42 13.91 -13.56
C ALA A 282 -19.84 13.31 -13.62
N MET A 283 -20.44 13.02 -12.47
CA MET A 283 -21.83 12.56 -12.37
C MET A 283 -22.83 13.63 -12.82
N GLU A 284 -22.67 14.88 -12.37
CA GLU A 284 -23.54 16.01 -12.77
C GLU A 284 -23.44 16.34 -14.26
N SER A 285 -22.27 16.11 -14.86
CA SER A 285 -22.04 16.38 -16.29
C SER A 285 -22.54 15.27 -17.21
N GLN A 286 -23.12 14.19 -16.67
CA GLN A 286 -23.53 13.02 -17.45
C GLN A 286 -24.51 13.38 -18.58
N ASP A 287 -25.53 14.18 -18.30
CA ASP A 287 -26.53 14.56 -19.30
C ASP A 287 -25.91 15.42 -20.40
N ALA A 288 -25.06 16.39 -20.04
CA ALA A 288 -24.36 17.23 -20.99
C ALA A 288 -23.38 16.44 -21.87
N ILE A 289 -22.69 15.45 -21.30
CA ILE A 289 -21.81 14.54 -22.05
C ILE A 289 -22.63 13.65 -23.00
N SER A 290 -23.80 13.17 -22.56
CA SER A 290 -24.72 12.39 -23.41
C SER A 290 -25.22 13.20 -24.60
N ASP A 291 -25.58 14.47 -24.38
CA ASP A 291 -25.98 15.37 -25.46
C ASP A 291 -24.83 15.64 -26.44
N LEU A 292 -23.61 15.83 -25.93
CA LEU A 292 -22.42 16.00 -26.76
C LEU A 292 -22.08 14.74 -27.57
N ALA A 293 -22.27 13.55 -26.99
CA ALA A 293 -22.00 12.27 -27.65
C ALA A 293 -22.84 12.09 -28.93
N THR A 294 -24.04 12.68 -28.99
CA THR A 294 -24.87 12.66 -30.21
C THR A 294 -24.20 13.34 -31.42
N ASN A 295 -23.32 14.31 -31.17
CA ASN A 295 -22.66 15.12 -32.20
C ASN A 295 -21.16 14.79 -32.34
N ALA A 296 -20.55 14.25 -31.28
CA ALA A 296 -19.14 13.94 -31.21
C ALA A 296 -18.94 12.43 -30.98
N LYS A 297 -18.88 11.67 -32.08
CA LYS A 297 -18.75 10.20 -32.07
C LYS A 297 -17.56 9.68 -31.26
N TRP A 298 -16.52 10.49 -31.07
CA TRP A 298 -15.36 10.09 -30.29
C TRP A 298 -15.65 9.97 -28.79
N ILE A 299 -16.69 10.64 -28.28
CA ILE A 299 -17.11 10.52 -26.87
C ILE A 299 -17.65 9.11 -26.59
N GLU A 300 -18.31 8.49 -27.58
CA GLU A 300 -18.82 7.11 -27.48
C GLU A 300 -17.70 6.06 -27.44
N SER A 301 -16.47 6.40 -27.86
CA SER A 301 -15.33 5.47 -27.87
C SER A 301 -14.79 5.14 -26.47
N GLY A 302 -15.17 5.92 -25.45
CA GLY A 302 -14.86 5.64 -24.04
C GLY A 302 -13.45 6.03 -23.58
N ASP A 303 -12.54 6.43 -24.47
CA ASP A 303 -11.18 6.83 -24.10
C ASP A 303 -11.09 8.34 -23.78
N CYS A 304 -11.85 8.75 -22.77
CA CYS A 304 -12.00 10.14 -22.36
C CYS A 304 -11.56 10.37 -20.91
N PHE A 305 -11.11 11.59 -20.62
CA PHE A 305 -10.82 12.04 -19.26
C PHE A 305 -11.22 13.50 -19.09
N LEU A 306 -11.42 13.92 -17.85
CA LEU A 306 -11.71 15.31 -17.51
C LEU A 306 -10.41 16.04 -17.13
N LYS A 307 -10.24 17.24 -17.66
CA LYS A 307 -9.17 18.17 -17.30
C LYS A 307 -9.76 19.36 -16.55
N PHE A 308 -9.24 19.63 -15.36
CA PHE A 308 -9.60 20.73 -14.49
C PHE A 308 -8.44 21.73 -14.48
N THR A 309 -8.64 22.88 -15.10
CA THR A 309 -7.66 23.96 -15.11
C THR A 309 -7.87 24.85 -13.89
N CYS A 310 -6.81 25.10 -13.14
CA CYS A 310 -6.83 25.99 -11.98
C CYS A 310 -6.20 27.35 -12.31
N SER A 311 -6.50 28.37 -11.51
CA SER A 311 -5.81 29.67 -11.57
C SER A 311 -4.39 29.59 -11.00
N ASP A 312 -3.50 30.46 -11.47
CA ASP A 312 -2.10 30.58 -11.01
C ASP A 312 -1.92 31.33 -9.66
N GLY A 313 -2.99 31.44 -8.87
CA GLY A 313 -2.93 32.02 -7.52
C GLY A 313 -2.36 31.05 -6.49
N GLU A 314 -2.43 31.43 -5.21
CA GLU A 314 -2.00 30.57 -4.09
C GLU A 314 -2.77 29.23 -4.12
N ASN A 315 -2.02 28.15 -4.36
CA ASN A 315 -2.56 26.80 -4.51
C ASN A 315 -1.96 25.88 -3.45
N THR A 316 -2.81 25.12 -2.77
CA THR A 316 -2.38 24.08 -1.82
C THR A 316 -1.34 23.14 -2.44
N MET A 317 -1.34 22.94 -3.75
CA MET A 317 -0.41 22.08 -4.47
C MET A 317 0.88 22.77 -4.94
N ASP A 318 1.18 24.01 -4.54
CA ASP A 318 2.34 24.75 -5.04
C ASP A 318 3.69 24.07 -4.76
N GLY A 319 3.80 23.29 -3.68
CA GLY A 319 4.97 22.49 -3.36
C GLY A 319 5.09 21.18 -4.13
N VAL A 320 4.05 20.79 -4.87
CA VAL A 320 3.94 19.47 -5.51
C VAL A 320 4.31 19.57 -6.99
N LYS A 321 5.20 18.68 -7.43
CA LYS A 321 5.59 18.53 -8.84
C LYS A 321 4.61 17.61 -9.58
N VAL A 322 4.29 16.48 -8.95
CA VAL A 322 3.31 15.49 -9.43
C VAL A 322 2.55 14.94 -8.24
N PHE A 323 1.23 14.80 -8.40
CA PHE A 323 0.42 13.94 -7.56
C PHE A 323 -0.29 12.94 -8.47
N ALA A 324 -0.31 11.66 -8.11
CA ALA A 324 -1.03 10.64 -8.86
C ALA A 324 -1.71 9.70 -7.86
N GLN A 325 -3.01 9.45 -8.05
CA GLN A 325 -3.81 8.64 -7.14
C GLN A 325 -4.75 7.73 -7.90
N LYS A 326 -4.88 6.51 -7.40
CA LYS A 326 -5.92 5.55 -7.76
C LYS A 326 -6.82 5.30 -6.57
N THR A 327 -8.11 5.40 -6.77
CA THR A 327 -9.12 5.08 -5.75
C THR A 327 -10.02 3.99 -6.29
N TYR A 328 -10.04 2.86 -5.59
CA TYR A 328 -10.90 1.71 -5.93
C TYR A 328 -12.11 1.76 -5.03
N ARG A 329 -13.20 2.32 -5.57
CA ARG A 329 -14.44 2.53 -4.82
C ARG A 329 -15.17 1.21 -4.54
N PRO A 330 -15.97 1.13 -3.46
CA PRO A 330 -16.85 -0.01 -3.19
C PRO A 330 -17.85 -0.31 -4.31
N SER A 331 -18.18 0.70 -5.13
CA SER A 331 -19.03 0.57 -6.32
C SER A 331 -18.41 -0.28 -7.44
N GLY A 332 -17.11 -0.59 -7.36
CA GLY A 332 -16.36 -1.29 -8.40
C GLY A 332 -15.69 -0.36 -9.42
N VAL A 333 -15.91 0.94 -9.32
CA VAL A 333 -15.29 1.96 -10.20
C VAL A 333 -13.87 2.27 -9.72
N LEU A 334 -12.93 2.32 -10.65
CA LEU A 334 -11.59 2.85 -10.45
C LEU A 334 -11.58 4.32 -10.88
N THR A 335 -11.19 5.22 -9.97
CA THR A 335 -10.94 6.61 -10.30
C THR A 335 -9.45 6.89 -10.26
N ILE A 336 -8.95 7.61 -11.27
CA ILE A 336 -7.55 8.00 -11.42
C ILE A 336 -7.50 9.52 -11.40
N LEU A 337 -6.75 10.08 -10.45
CA LEU A 337 -6.57 11.51 -10.28
C LEU A 337 -5.08 11.85 -10.40
N ILE A 338 -4.73 12.77 -11.30
CA ILE A 338 -3.34 13.21 -11.52
C ILE A 338 -3.29 14.73 -11.44
N PHE A 339 -2.34 15.28 -10.69
CA PHE A 339 -1.97 16.70 -10.70
C PHE A 339 -0.63 16.89 -11.40
N HIS A 340 -0.59 17.80 -12.37
CA HIS A 340 0.64 18.23 -13.04
C HIS A 340 0.46 19.64 -13.59
N CYS A 341 1.49 20.49 -13.48
CA CYS A 341 1.50 21.86 -14.03
C CYS A 341 0.22 22.67 -13.77
N ASN A 342 -0.22 22.73 -12.50
CA ASN A 342 -1.41 23.48 -12.06
C ASN A 342 -2.74 23.03 -12.69
N ALA A 343 -2.81 21.79 -13.19
CA ALA A 343 -4.03 21.18 -13.68
C ALA A 343 -4.24 19.82 -13.03
N TRP A 344 -5.51 19.47 -12.83
CA TRP A 344 -5.91 18.13 -12.41
C TRP A 344 -6.53 17.38 -13.59
N TYR A 345 -6.22 16.09 -13.65
CA TYR A 345 -6.67 15.16 -14.68
C TYR A 345 -7.38 14.02 -13.98
N PHE A 346 -8.60 13.74 -14.40
CA PHE A 346 -9.46 12.76 -13.77
C PHE A 346 -9.98 11.78 -14.82
N ALA A 347 -9.72 10.50 -14.61
CA ALA A 347 -10.20 9.44 -15.47
C ALA A 347 -11.00 8.42 -14.66
N LEU A 348 -12.04 7.88 -15.29
CA LEU A 348 -12.82 6.75 -14.79
C LEU A 348 -12.41 5.51 -15.56
N ASP A 349 -12.22 4.41 -14.84
CA ASP A 349 -11.90 3.11 -15.42
C ASP A 349 -12.84 2.05 -14.82
N ASP A 350 -13.41 1.20 -15.68
CA ASP A 350 -14.34 0.13 -15.35
C ASP A 350 -13.65 -1.24 -15.24
N GLN A 351 -12.33 -1.30 -15.46
CA GLN A 351 -11.50 -2.51 -15.41
C GLN A 351 -11.31 -3.02 -13.97
N GLY A 352 -12.40 -3.50 -13.35
CA GLY A 352 -12.43 -4.12 -12.03
C GLY A 352 -11.73 -5.50 -11.92
N CYS A 353 -10.85 -5.85 -12.87
CA CYS A 353 -10.32 -7.21 -13.03
C CYS A 353 -8.85 -7.39 -12.65
N GLN A 354 -8.08 -6.33 -12.40
CA GLN A 354 -6.70 -6.48 -11.90
C GLN A 354 -6.66 -6.53 -10.37
N GLN A 355 -5.72 -7.32 -9.82
CA GLN A 355 -5.49 -7.33 -8.38
C GLN A 355 -5.06 -5.92 -7.91
N LYS A 356 -5.94 -5.27 -7.14
CA LYS A 356 -5.78 -3.90 -6.62
C LYS A 356 -4.46 -3.63 -5.91
N LEU A 357 -3.80 -4.67 -5.40
CA LEU A 357 -2.52 -4.60 -4.68
C LEU A 357 -1.31 -4.47 -5.62
N LEU A 358 -1.44 -4.87 -6.89
CA LEU A 358 -0.32 -4.96 -7.84
C LEU A 358 -0.44 -3.99 -9.02
N ASP A 359 -1.61 -3.40 -9.22
CA ASP A 359 -1.87 -2.49 -10.31
C ASP A 359 -1.20 -1.12 -10.06
N SER A 360 -0.06 -0.90 -10.71
CA SER A 360 0.66 0.38 -10.75
C SER A 360 0.53 1.07 -12.12
N LYS A 361 -0.36 0.61 -13.00
CA LYS A 361 -0.46 1.14 -14.37
C LYS A 361 -1.25 2.45 -14.38
N PHE A 362 -0.58 3.58 -14.47
CA PHE A 362 -1.25 4.86 -14.73
C PHE A 362 -1.41 5.07 -16.25
N PRO A 363 -2.53 5.65 -16.70
CA PRO A 363 -2.69 6.02 -18.10
C PRO A 363 -1.78 7.21 -18.44
N ASP A 364 -1.29 7.25 -19.68
CA ASP A 364 -0.71 8.46 -20.25
C ASP A 364 -1.86 9.43 -20.62
N LEU A 365 -1.94 10.56 -19.90
CA LEU A 365 -2.92 11.62 -20.15
C LEU A 365 -2.31 12.84 -20.88
N SER A 366 -1.06 12.74 -21.35
CA SER A 366 -0.38 13.82 -22.06
C SER A 366 -0.82 13.97 -23.50
N ARG A 367 -1.27 12.87 -24.10
CA ARG A 367 -1.74 12.81 -25.48
C ARG A 367 -3.19 13.24 -25.55
N VAL A 368 -3.40 14.54 -25.71
CA VAL A 368 -4.73 15.13 -25.81
C VAL A 368 -5.13 15.25 -27.28
N GLY A 369 -6.21 14.56 -27.67
CA GLY A 369 -6.87 14.74 -28.95
C GLY A 369 -7.92 15.84 -28.88
N ASP A 370 -9.12 15.53 -29.39
CA ASP A 370 -10.25 16.46 -29.34
C ASP A 370 -10.61 16.86 -27.90
N THR A 371 -10.94 18.13 -27.69
CA THR A 371 -11.30 18.68 -26.37
C THR A 371 -12.57 19.52 -26.47
N VAL A 372 -13.49 19.34 -25.52
CA VAL A 372 -14.71 20.13 -25.38
C VAL A 372 -14.79 20.71 -23.98
N VAL A 373 -15.06 22.01 -23.88
CA VAL A 373 -15.27 22.67 -22.59
C VAL A 373 -16.67 22.33 -22.09
N LEU A 374 -16.77 21.74 -20.90
CA LEU A 374 -18.04 21.43 -20.27
C LEU A 374 -18.55 22.61 -19.44
N LYS A 375 -17.66 23.24 -18.67
CA LYS A 375 -18.04 24.31 -17.74
C LYS A 375 -16.88 25.26 -17.45
N GLY A 376 -17.18 26.55 -17.37
CA GLY A 376 -16.27 27.60 -16.92
C GLY A 376 -16.68 28.16 -15.55
N PHE A 377 -15.70 28.62 -14.78
CA PHE A 377 -15.84 29.12 -13.42
C PHE A 377 -15.04 30.42 -13.28
N GLU A 378 -15.71 31.58 -13.32
CA GLU A 378 -15.02 32.87 -13.24
C GLU A 378 -14.31 33.07 -11.88
N ASN A 379 -14.98 32.68 -10.80
CA ASN A 379 -14.51 32.93 -9.42
C ASN A 379 -14.26 31.64 -8.62
N GLY A 380 -14.13 30.49 -9.29
CA GLY A 380 -14.05 29.19 -8.61
C GLY A 380 -15.40 28.51 -8.45
N SER A 381 -15.37 27.36 -7.77
CA SER A 381 -16.55 26.66 -7.26
C SER A 381 -16.52 26.64 -5.74
N ASP A 382 -17.67 26.49 -5.11
CA ASP A 382 -17.76 26.16 -3.68
C ASP A 382 -16.96 24.87 -3.42
N GLY A 383 -16.05 24.90 -2.45
CA GLY A 383 -15.13 23.80 -2.15
C GLY A 383 -13.86 23.74 -3.03
N TRP A 384 -13.80 24.47 -4.16
CA TRP A 384 -12.61 24.55 -5.00
C TRP A 384 -12.44 25.95 -5.64
N PRO A 385 -11.97 26.94 -4.86
CA PRO A 385 -11.88 28.33 -5.29
C PRO A 385 -10.93 28.59 -6.47
N GLN A 386 -9.95 27.71 -6.68
CA GLN A 386 -8.97 27.82 -7.77
C GLN A 386 -9.50 27.30 -9.10
N LEU A 387 -10.59 26.53 -9.13
CA LEU A 387 -11.11 25.93 -10.36
C LEU A 387 -11.54 27.02 -11.35
N ARG A 388 -11.12 26.92 -12.62
CA ARG A 388 -11.49 27.89 -13.66
C ARG A 388 -12.22 27.26 -14.82
N GLN A 389 -11.90 26.02 -15.15
CA GLN A 389 -12.48 25.36 -16.30
C GLN A 389 -12.44 23.85 -16.15
N VAL A 390 -13.49 23.20 -16.65
CA VAL A 390 -13.57 21.75 -16.79
C VAL A 390 -13.81 21.41 -18.24
N SER A 391 -12.96 20.54 -18.78
CA SER A 391 -13.00 20.12 -20.18
C SER A 391 -13.00 18.60 -20.27
N LEU A 392 -13.81 18.06 -21.17
CA LEU A 392 -13.74 16.67 -21.59
C LEU A 392 -12.69 16.54 -22.69
N CYS A 393 -11.74 15.65 -22.50
CA CYS A 393 -10.62 15.44 -23.40
C CYS A 393 -10.66 14.00 -23.93
N ARG A 394 -10.46 13.83 -25.23
CA ARG A 394 -10.14 12.54 -25.84
C ARG A 394 -8.67 12.22 -25.60
N ARG A 395 -8.36 10.99 -25.21
CA ARG A 395 -6.99 10.49 -25.29
C ARG A 395 -6.66 10.19 -26.76
N ALA A 396 -5.58 10.75 -27.28
CA ALA A 396 -5.15 10.44 -28.64
C ALA A 396 -4.51 9.04 -28.66
N GLY A 397 -5.02 8.16 -29.52
CA GLY A 397 -4.46 6.82 -29.73
C GLY A 397 -3.26 6.83 -30.67
N ASP A 398 -2.46 5.76 -30.66
CA ASP A 398 -1.33 5.58 -31.59
C ASP A 398 -1.76 5.57 -33.07
N SER A 399 -3.03 5.28 -33.37
CA SER A 399 -3.59 5.27 -34.73
C SER A 399 -3.70 6.66 -35.37
N ASP A 400 -3.79 7.73 -34.59
CA ASP A 400 -3.89 9.10 -35.13
C ASP A 400 -2.54 9.59 -35.69
N GLU A 401 -1.41 9.01 -35.23
CA GLU A 401 -0.09 9.19 -35.85
C GLU A 401 0.08 8.36 -37.13
N ALA A 402 -0.62 7.23 -37.26
CA ALA A 402 -0.56 6.41 -38.47
C ALA A 402 -1.24 7.12 -39.65
N ASP A 403 -2.38 7.80 -39.45
CA ASP A 403 -3.05 8.58 -40.50
C ASP A 403 -2.24 9.81 -40.96
N SER A 404 -1.42 10.38 -40.08
CA SER A 404 -0.51 11.48 -40.44
C SER A 404 0.83 11.00 -41.03
N ARG A 405 1.26 9.75 -40.74
CA ARG A 405 2.43 9.10 -41.33
C ARG A 405 2.13 8.32 -42.61
N GLU A 406 0.90 7.90 -42.87
CA GLU A 406 0.51 7.20 -44.10
C GLU A 406 0.51 8.10 -45.35
N GLN A 407 0.61 9.43 -45.19
CA GLN A 407 0.99 10.32 -46.31
C GLN A 407 2.49 10.34 -46.61
N LYS A 408 3.34 9.67 -45.82
CA LYS A 408 4.77 9.49 -46.08
C LYS A 408 5.29 8.14 -45.59
N GLY A 409 5.12 7.11 -46.44
CA GLY A 409 6.06 6.00 -46.52
C GLY A 409 5.56 4.67 -45.97
N VAL A 410 5.37 3.72 -46.90
CA VAL A 410 5.03 2.32 -46.67
C VAL A 410 6.20 1.57 -46.01
N GLY A 411 5.94 0.85 -44.90
CA GLY A 411 6.85 -0.14 -44.33
C GLY A 411 6.19 -0.97 -43.22
N LYS A 412 6.02 -2.28 -43.45
CA LYS A 412 5.42 -3.28 -42.54
C LYS A 412 6.43 -3.86 -41.55
N SER A 413 6.00 -4.13 -40.31
CA SER A 413 6.33 -5.31 -39.45
C SER A 413 5.61 -5.15 -38.09
N SER A 414 4.63 -5.97 -37.71
CA SER A 414 4.66 -7.33 -37.09
C SER A 414 5.15 -7.39 -35.63
N ASP A 415 4.17 -7.52 -34.73
CA ASP A 415 4.05 -8.31 -33.50
C ASP A 415 5.19 -8.51 -32.48
N GLN A 416 4.76 -8.41 -31.21
CA GLN A 416 5.34 -8.81 -29.92
C GLN A 416 6.34 -7.83 -29.30
N ASP A 417 6.00 -7.28 -28.12
CA ASP A 417 6.88 -7.28 -26.95
C ASP A 417 6.28 -6.58 -25.71
N GLU A 418 6.43 -7.23 -24.55
CA GLU A 418 6.63 -6.65 -23.21
C GLU A 418 6.96 -7.81 -22.24
N PRO A 419 7.84 -7.66 -21.22
CA PRO A 419 8.70 -6.53 -20.89
C PRO A 419 10.19 -6.91 -20.80
N SER A 420 11.02 -6.34 -21.67
CA SER A 420 12.48 -6.21 -21.48
C SER A 420 12.86 -4.89 -20.77
N ASP A 421 11.90 -3.98 -20.60
CA ASP A 421 12.16 -2.60 -20.20
C ASP A 421 12.50 -2.40 -18.72
N ILE A 422 12.09 -3.30 -17.81
CA ILE A 422 12.41 -3.17 -16.37
C ILE A 422 13.93 -3.28 -16.13
N TYR A 423 14.62 -4.20 -16.82
CA TYR A 423 16.07 -4.35 -16.68
C TYR A 423 16.82 -3.19 -17.34
N ALA A 424 16.33 -2.68 -18.48
CA ALA A 424 16.90 -1.50 -19.11
C ALA A 424 16.74 -0.23 -18.26
N LEU A 425 15.63 -0.11 -17.52
CA LEU A 425 15.39 1.01 -16.60
C LEU A 425 16.27 0.92 -15.34
N LEU A 426 16.50 -0.29 -14.82
CA LEU A 426 17.45 -0.55 -13.74
C LEU A 426 18.89 -0.24 -14.17
N ASP A 427 19.32 -0.67 -15.36
CA ASP A 427 20.66 -0.37 -15.90
C ASP A 427 20.86 1.14 -16.11
N ARG A 428 19.83 1.86 -16.58
CA ARG A 428 19.91 3.33 -16.73
C ARG A 428 20.01 4.04 -15.38
N LEU A 429 19.33 3.56 -14.34
CA LEU A 429 19.40 4.14 -12.99
C LEU A 429 20.76 3.86 -12.33
N ASP A 430 21.33 2.67 -12.50
CA ASP A 430 22.66 2.32 -11.97
C ASP A 430 23.78 3.13 -12.65
N LEU A 431 23.72 3.32 -13.98
CA LEU A 431 24.70 4.11 -14.72
C LEU A 431 24.68 5.60 -14.33
N THR A 432 23.52 6.14 -13.95
CA THR A 432 23.39 7.54 -13.51
C THR A 432 24.02 7.73 -12.12
N LEU A 433 23.86 6.74 -11.22
CA LEU A 433 24.47 6.72 -9.89
C LEU A 433 26.00 6.57 -9.92
N GLU A 434 26.55 5.74 -10.81
CA GLU A 434 28.00 5.62 -10.97
C GLU A 434 28.63 6.91 -11.54
N SER A 435 27.93 7.59 -12.44
CA SER A 435 28.34 8.88 -13.00
C SER A 435 28.43 9.96 -11.91
N GLU A 436 27.42 10.08 -11.05
CA GLU A 436 27.39 11.07 -9.95
C GLU A 436 28.41 10.75 -8.85
N LEU A 437 28.65 9.47 -8.55
CA LEU A 437 29.72 9.05 -7.63
C LEU A 437 31.12 9.28 -8.21
N HIS A 438 31.28 9.23 -9.53
CA HIS A 438 32.54 9.55 -10.21
C HIS A 438 32.82 11.06 -10.19
N GLU A 439 31.82 11.90 -10.44
CA GLU A 439 31.97 13.36 -10.36
C GLU A 439 32.25 13.85 -8.92
N LEU A 440 31.63 13.24 -7.91
CA LEU A 440 31.91 13.55 -6.49
C LEU A 440 33.32 13.11 -6.06
N ARG A 441 33.90 12.06 -6.67
CA ARG A 441 35.31 11.67 -6.44
C ARG A 441 36.30 12.61 -7.13
N ILE A 442 35.93 13.21 -8.26
CA ILE A 442 36.79 14.16 -8.99
C ILE A 442 36.81 15.53 -8.26
N LEU A 443 35.74 15.90 -7.55
CA LEU A 443 35.66 17.15 -6.77
C LEU A 443 36.21 17.04 -5.34
N GLY A 444 36.64 15.85 -4.91
CA GLY A 444 37.10 15.55 -3.55
C GLY A 444 38.62 15.48 -3.34
N VAL A 445 39.44 16.04 -4.24
CA VAL A 445 40.90 16.12 -4.05
C VAL A 445 41.36 17.56 -4.23
N HIS A 446 41.21 18.37 -3.19
CA HIS A 446 42.14 19.41 -2.75
C HIS A 446 41.53 20.12 -1.53
N ASN A 447 41.91 19.68 -0.34
CA ASN A 447 42.23 20.55 0.79
C ASN A 447 43.00 19.71 1.82
N ASP A 448 44.05 20.34 2.34
CA ASP A 448 45.17 19.79 3.14
C ASP A 448 44.78 18.99 4.39
#